data_AF-A0AAV4J9L6-F1
#
_entry.id   AF-A0AAV4J9L6-F1
#
_cell.length_a   1.000
_cell.length_b   1.000
_cell.length_c   1.000
_cell.angle_alpha   90.00
_cell.angle_beta   90.00
_cell.angle_gamma   90.00
#
_symmetry.space_group_name_H-M   'P 1'
#
loop_
_entity.id
_entity.type
_entity.pdbx_description
1 polymer ?
#
loop_
_entity_poly.entity_id
_entity_poly.type
_entity_poly.pdbx_seq_one_letter_code
_entity_poly.pdbx_strand_id
1 'polypeptide(L)'
;MTDLFAEIQELNQVQNTLSDGSDIEDLDHFSDADDFSEDERRYLDAIGREIESMDHMEALRARGQAQGSGDVGDQDPDLDAQPPPNCPDLNTPADWITENFVQRGELDCQCLTLGMGILKLPVRSDYWRTTKRIFLTQFGSVMSRDRYLLIWRYLHLANNLQEGNPDKLAKLRPMLTHFNRVFKDVYTPYREVAIDESMIKFKGRIGFRQYMPSKPIKWGIKMWAMSESTTGYMCGFQVYTGREAGQAAEHGLAHRVVKDLVAPYHGSGMRVYIDNFYTGVPLLRELAFLGIGACGTVRSNRKLLPPTLLPKRVQLEKHQYRTAQAGDLTYGIWLDTKPVCVLSNFHDPAQTGTVNRRSGHQEQRQVEVPLALADYQQFMMGVDLTDQMIGYYMQEFRTKKWWRRVFLYLLMVSVHNSYVVAKDNSPVFARTSWRGFKAYLEALTEALTSDASPARAQPILHEARPGNQHHTLHKRDDQKYKVCRECKEQGAARPKTTIYMCRVCSVPIHVKCLQAHQRRMLRH
;
A
#
# COMPACT_ATOMS: atom_id res chain seq x y z
N MET A 1 0.58 5.97 -8.98
CA MET A 1 1.28 6.14 -7.69
C MET A 1 1.71 7.59 -7.54
N THR A 2 2.46 8.14 -8.49
CA THR A 2 2.84 9.56 -8.54
C THR A 2 1.64 10.51 -8.40
N ASP A 3 0.54 10.28 -9.14
CA ASP A 3 -0.67 11.11 -9.06
C ASP A 3 -1.38 11.03 -7.70
N LEU A 4 -1.42 9.85 -7.08
CA LEU A 4 -1.95 9.70 -5.72
C LEU A 4 -1.09 10.45 -4.70
N PHE A 5 0.22 10.43 -4.88
CA PHE A 5 1.15 11.11 -3.98
C PHE A 5 0.98 12.63 -4.09
N ALA A 6 0.71 13.15 -5.28
CA ALA A 6 0.33 14.55 -5.47
C ALA A 6 -1.01 14.90 -4.78
N GLU A 7 -2.05 14.06 -4.91
CA GLU A 7 -3.35 14.29 -4.24
C GLU A 7 -3.25 14.23 -2.70
N ILE A 8 -2.49 13.27 -2.13
CA ILE A 8 -2.27 13.19 -0.67
C ILE A 8 -1.51 14.42 -0.15
N GLN A 9 -0.58 14.94 -0.95
CA GLN A 9 0.24 16.08 -0.61
C GLN A 9 -0.56 17.38 -0.50
N GLU A 10 -1.44 17.67 -1.47
CA GLU A 10 -2.32 18.85 -1.41
C GLU A 10 -3.13 18.89 -0.10
N LEU A 11 -3.64 17.72 0.31
CA LEU A 11 -4.39 17.58 1.56
C LEU A 11 -3.53 17.83 2.81
N ASN A 12 -2.27 17.37 2.82
CA ASN A 12 -1.36 17.58 3.94
C ASN A 12 -0.85 19.02 4.03
N GLN A 13 -0.65 19.71 2.90
CA GLN A 13 -0.25 21.12 2.86
C GLN A 13 -1.35 22.02 3.44
N VAL A 14 -2.60 21.84 3.02
CA VAL A 14 -3.76 22.60 3.53
C VAL A 14 -3.92 22.46 5.04
N GLN A 15 -3.65 21.27 5.59
CA GLN A 15 -3.81 21.04 7.02
C GLN A 15 -2.69 21.70 7.85
N ASN A 16 -1.45 21.71 7.33
CA ASN A 16 -0.32 22.37 8.01
C ASN A 16 -0.44 23.91 8.00
N THR A 17 -1.08 24.49 6.98
CA THR A 17 -1.34 25.95 6.90
C THR A 17 -2.53 26.43 7.72
N LEU A 18 -3.46 25.53 8.09
CA LEU A 18 -4.67 25.89 8.87
C LEU A 18 -4.53 25.65 10.37
N SER A 19 -3.54 24.86 10.81
CA SER A 19 -3.14 24.76 12.22
C SER A 19 -2.48 26.03 12.78
N ASP A 20 -2.30 27.07 11.94
CA ASP A 20 -1.77 28.39 12.30
C ASP A 20 -2.82 29.33 12.95
N GLY A 21 -4.05 28.86 13.19
CA GLY A 21 -5.08 29.69 13.81
C GLY A 21 -6.17 28.89 14.53
N SER A 22 -6.27 29.12 15.84
CA SER A 22 -7.32 28.74 16.80
C SER A 22 -7.46 27.28 17.24
N ASP A 23 -7.33 27.13 18.57
CA ASP A 23 -7.91 26.15 19.49
C ASP A 23 -7.46 24.68 19.40
N ILE A 24 -6.26 24.43 19.94
CA ILE A 24 -5.76 23.11 20.37
C ILE A 24 -6.14 22.90 21.84
N GLU A 25 -7.41 22.67 22.14
CA GLU A 25 -7.85 22.17 23.45
C GLU A 25 -8.93 21.11 23.29
N ASP A 26 -8.69 20.04 22.50
CA ASP A 26 -9.52 18.80 22.58
C ASP A 26 -8.91 17.53 21.90
N LEU A 27 -7.60 17.47 21.65
CA LEU A 27 -6.95 16.30 21.02
C LEU A 27 -6.52 15.18 22.00
N ASP A 28 -6.82 15.31 23.30
CA ASP A 28 -6.25 14.45 24.34
C ASP A 28 -6.98 13.10 24.54
N HIS A 29 -7.91 12.70 23.67
CA HIS A 29 -8.64 11.42 23.81
C HIS A 29 -8.29 10.32 22.80
N PHE A 30 -7.26 10.50 21.96
CA PHE A 30 -6.71 9.43 21.12
C PHE A 30 -5.19 9.31 21.29
N SER A 31 -4.74 8.82 22.46
CA SER A 31 -3.31 8.66 22.71
C SER A 31 -2.64 7.68 21.72
N ASP A 32 -1.79 8.24 20.87
CA ASP A 32 -0.84 7.60 19.94
C ASP A 32 0.26 6.78 20.65
N ALA A 33 0.18 6.70 21.98
CA ALA A 33 1.14 6.11 22.89
C ALA A 33 1.08 4.56 22.93
N ASP A 34 1.06 3.84 21.81
CA ASP A 34 1.27 2.36 21.84
C ASP A 34 2.07 1.81 20.66
N ASP A 35 2.35 2.63 19.64
CA ASP A 35 3.09 2.21 18.44
C ASP A 35 4.61 2.46 18.55
N PHE A 36 5.06 3.04 19.67
CA PHE A 36 6.44 3.46 19.96
C PHE A 36 6.91 2.93 21.33
N SER A 37 8.20 2.64 21.48
CA SER A 37 8.80 2.35 22.79
C SER A 37 8.60 3.53 23.74
N GLU A 38 8.65 3.30 25.05
CA GLU A 38 8.44 4.36 26.04
C GLU A 38 9.47 5.51 25.87
N ASP A 39 10.70 5.16 25.49
CA ASP A 39 11.77 6.12 25.18
C ASP A 39 11.48 6.93 23.91
N GLU A 40 10.94 6.29 22.87
CA GLU A 40 10.55 6.96 21.63
C GLU A 40 9.39 7.94 21.86
N ARG A 41 8.46 7.62 22.76
CA ARG A 41 7.36 8.54 23.12
C ARG A 41 7.87 9.78 23.83
N ARG A 42 8.71 9.60 24.86
CA ARG A 42 9.29 10.72 25.62
C ARG A 42 10.11 11.65 24.73
N TYR A 43 10.81 11.09 23.76
CA TYR A 43 11.60 11.85 22.80
C TYR A 43 10.73 12.62 21.78
N LEU A 44 9.68 11.98 21.24
CA LEU A 44 8.77 12.64 20.30
C LEU A 44 7.92 13.74 20.96
N ASP A 45 7.52 13.57 22.23
CA ASP A 45 6.83 14.61 22.99
C ASP A 45 7.76 15.78 23.36
N ALA A 46 9.06 15.54 23.53
CA ALA A 46 10.04 16.60 23.72
C ALA A 46 10.20 17.45 22.45
N ILE A 47 10.28 16.81 21.28
CA ILE A 47 10.39 17.49 19.99
C ILE A 47 9.10 18.28 19.67
N GLY A 48 7.92 17.70 19.91
CA GLY A 48 6.64 18.39 19.70
C GLY A 48 6.55 19.71 20.48
N ARG A 49 6.91 19.67 21.77
CA ARG A 49 6.97 20.87 22.62
C ARG A 49 8.03 21.89 22.19
N GLU A 50 9.13 21.43 21.62
CA GLU A 50 10.21 22.31 21.14
C GLU A 50 9.79 23.04 19.85
N ILE A 51 9.06 22.38 18.95
CA ILE A 51 8.47 22.98 17.75
C ILE A 51 7.41 24.03 18.13
N GLU A 52 6.48 23.69 19.04
CA GLU A 52 5.49 24.63 19.58
C GLU A 52 6.15 25.88 20.22
N SER A 53 7.32 25.72 20.84
CA SER A 53 8.08 26.84 21.43
C SER A 53 8.80 27.72 20.40
N MET A 54 9.18 27.15 19.25
CA MET A 54 9.84 27.88 18.16
C MET A 54 8.82 28.71 17.37
N ASP A 55 7.62 28.19 17.15
CA ASP A 55 6.53 28.91 16.48
C ASP A 55 6.04 30.11 17.34
N HIS A 56 6.07 29.98 18.67
CA HIS A 56 5.80 31.10 19.59
C HIS A 56 6.82 32.24 19.45
N MET A 57 8.09 31.92 19.17
CA MET A 57 9.17 32.89 18.98
C MET A 57 9.13 33.56 17.60
N GLU A 58 8.65 32.86 16.56
CA GLU A 58 8.44 33.45 15.22
C GLU A 58 7.20 34.35 15.17
N ALA A 59 6.12 33.98 15.88
CA ALA A 59 4.94 34.85 16.05
C ALA A 59 5.26 36.17 16.76
N LEU A 60 6.22 36.17 17.70
CA LEU A 60 6.72 37.39 18.36
C LEU A 60 7.60 38.26 17.45
N ARG A 61 8.31 37.66 16.48
CA ARG A 61 9.07 38.42 15.46
C ARG A 61 8.17 39.06 14.41
N ALA A 62 7.12 38.36 13.96
CA ALA A 62 6.16 38.88 12.98
C ALA A 62 5.40 40.11 13.50
N ARG A 63 5.07 40.14 14.80
CA ARG A 63 4.46 41.33 15.44
C ARG A 63 5.40 42.53 15.54
N GLY A 64 6.72 42.32 15.51
CA GLY A 64 7.71 43.39 15.53
C GLY A 64 7.95 44.08 14.17
N GLN A 65 7.52 43.46 13.05
CA GLN A 65 7.73 43.98 11.69
C GLN A 65 6.53 44.75 11.12
N ALA A 66 5.37 44.74 11.79
CA ALA A 66 4.14 45.41 11.34
C ALA A 66 4.10 46.95 11.63
N GLN A 67 5.22 47.56 12.03
CA GLN A 67 5.35 49.02 12.15
C GLN A 67 6.46 49.52 11.22
N GLY A 68 6.14 49.71 9.93
CA GLY A 68 7.03 50.40 9.00
C GLY A 68 6.59 50.35 7.54
N SER A 69 6.17 51.51 7.02
CA SER A 69 6.00 51.93 5.59
C SER A 69 4.91 51.23 4.76
N GLY A 70 4.05 51.89 3.98
CA GLY A 70 3.99 53.29 3.53
C GLY A 70 3.97 53.43 2.00
N ASP A 71 2.83 53.09 1.38
CA ASP A 71 2.16 53.65 0.17
C ASP A 71 2.84 53.81 -1.24
N VAL A 72 1.95 53.93 -2.24
CA VAL A 72 2.07 54.25 -3.70
C VAL A 72 2.36 53.05 -4.64
N GLY A 73 1.61 52.66 -5.68
CA GLY A 73 0.44 53.21 -6.40
C GLY A 73 0.78 53.41 -7.90
N ASP A 74 0.25 52.58 -8.83
CA ASP A 74 -0.17 52.99 -10.19
C ASP A 74 -0.77 51.84 -11.06
N GLN A 75 -1.74 52.22 -11.91
CA GLN A 75 -2.57 51.43 -12.83
C GLN A 75 -2.11 51.61 -14.30
N ASP A 76 -2.34 50.63 -15.20
CA ASP A 76 -3.19 50.72 -16.44
C ASP A 76 -3.12 49.41 -17.30
N PRO A 77 -3.93 49.19 -18.37
CA PRO A 77 -4.75 47.97 -18.54
C PRO A 77 -4.60 47.26 -19.92
N ASP A 78 -5.44 46.24 -20.13
CA ASP A 78 -5.83 45.56 -21.39
C ASP A 78 -4.79 44.77 -22.20
N LEU A 79 -5.04 43.46 -22.30
CA LEU A 79 -5.03 42.69 -23.56
C LEU A 79 -5.76 41.34 -23.38
N ASP A 80 -6.96 41.29 -23.95
CA ASP A 80 -7.85 40.12 -24.07
C ASP A 80 -7.40 39.21 -25.22
N ALA A 81 -7.23 37.91 -24.95
CA ALA A 81 -7.35 36.84 -25.95
C ALA A 81 -7.56 35.47 -25.25
N GLN A 82 -8.80 35.02 -25.13
CA GLN A 82 -9.14 33.64 -24.79
C GLN A 82 -9.34 32.79 -26.07
N PRO A 83 -8.78 31.57 -26.17
CA PRO A 83 -9.27 30.55 -27.08
C PRO A 83 -10.30 29.60 -26.39
N PRO A 84 -11.28 29.05 -27.15
CA PRO A 84 -12.35 28.18 -26.64
C PRO A 84 -11.90 26.70 -26.48
N PRO A 85 -12.75 25.81 -25.92
CA PRO A 85 -12.36 24.71 -25.04
C PRO A 85 -12.09 23.38 -25.78
N ASN A 86 -11.38 22.47 -25.09
CA ASN A 86 -11.01 21.08 -25.46
C ASN A 86 -9.70 20.87 -26.21
N CYS A 87 -8.56 21.00 -25.50
CA CYS A 87 -7.44 20.04 -25.51
C CYS A 87 -6.41 20.46 -24.43
N PRO A 88 -6.08 19.65 -23.41
CA PRO A 88 -4.89 19.91 -22.59
C PRO A 88 -3.64 19.45 -23.34
N ASP A 89 -2.81 20.42 -23.70
CA ASP A 89 -1.49 20.29 -24.33
C ASP A 89 -0.53 19.48 -23.42
N LEU A 90 -0.16 18.29 -23.87
CA LEU A 90 0.87 17.45 -23.27
C LEU A 90 2.24 17.86 -23.84
N ASN A 91 2.80 19.00 -23.44
CA ASN A 91 4.21 19.33 -23.75
C ASN A 91 4.77 20.46 -22.90
N THR A 92 5.31 20.13 -21.72
CA THR A 92 6.63 20.60 -21.24
C THR A 92 7.01 19.87 -19.94
N PRO A 93 7.86 18.83 -19.99
CA PRO A 93 8.48 18.23 -18.82
C PRO A 93 9.85 18.88 -18.56
N ALA A 94 9.90 19.98 -17.79
CA ALA A 94 11.19 20.54 -17.36
C ALA A 94 11.21 21.39 -16.08
N ASP A 95 10.14 22.07 -15.65
CA ASP A 95 10.25 23.06 -14.55
C ASP A 95 9.54 22.70 -13.22
N TRP A 96 9.31 21.41 -12.95
CA TRP A 96 8.54 20.95 -11.77
C TRP A 96 9.38 20.36 -10.61
N ILE A 97 10.68 20.66 -10.53
CA ILE A 97 11.59 20.02 -9.53
C ILE A 97 11.99 20.93 -8.34
N THR A 98 11.45 22.14 -8.21
CA THR A 98 11.92 23.12 -7.19
C THR A 98 11.02 23.38 -5.98
N GLU A 99 10.18 22.43 -5.54
CA GLU A 99 9.43 22.52 -4.25
C GLU A 99 9.55 21.26 -3.34
N ASN A 100 10.66 20.52 -3.45
CA ASN A 100 10.70 19.06 -3.22
C ASN A 100 11.15 18.51 -1.85
N PHE A 101 11.06 19.21 -0.72
CA PHE A 101 11.49 18.62 0.58
C PHE A 101 10.39 17.86 1.35
N VAL A 102 9.12 18.27 1.25
CA VAL A 102 7.98 17.54 1.85
C VAL A 102 7.51 16.41 0.92
N GLN A 103 7.41 16.70 -0.38
CA GLN A 103 6.99 15.76 -1.43
C GLN A 103 7.89 14.51 -1.46
N ARG A 104 9.21 14.71 -1.38
CA ARG A 104 10.17 13.62 -1.41
C ARG A 104 10.18 12.79 -0.13
N GLY A 105 10.06 13.45 1.02
CA GLY A 105 10.09 12.76 2.32
C GLY A 105 8.93 11.77 2.50
N GLU A 106 7.72 12.12 2.08
CA GLU A 106 6.57 11.22 2.18
C GLU A 106 6.71 10.01 1.25
N LEU A 107 7.14 10.25 0.02
CA LEU A 107 7.44 9.19 -0.95
C LEU A 107 8.50 8.23 -0.41
N ASP A 108 9.64 8.77 0.07
CA ASP A 108 10.72 7.97 0.64
C ASP A 108 10.23 7.17 1.86
N CYS A 109 9.38 7.75 2.73
CA CYS A 109 8.80 7.05 3.87
C CYS A 109 7.94 5.86 3.43
N GLN A 110 7.12 6.04 2.40
CA GLN A 110 6.30 4.97 1.84
C GLN A 110 7.15 3.90 1.16
N CYS A 111 8.18 4.28 0.40
CA CYS A 111 9.12 3.35 -0.23
C CYS A 111 9.90 2.53 0.80
N LEU A 112 10.37 3.16 1.88
CA LEU A 112 10.98 2.45 2.99
C LEU A 112 9.96 1.45 3.57
N THR A 113 8.71 1.84 3.76
CA THR A 113 7.66 0.93 4.25
C THR A 113 7.45 -0.29 3.33
N LEU A 114 7.51 -0.11 2.01
CA LEU A 114 7.48 -1.20 1.04
C LEU A 114 8.73 -2.10 1.17
N GLY A 115 9.91 -1.50 1.35
CA GLY A 115 11.16 -2.21 1.59
C GLY A 115 11.14 -3.07 2.87
N MET A 116 10.44 -2.62 3.92
CA MET A 116 10.21 -3.42 5.15
C MET A 116 9.41 -4.69 4.88
N GLY A 117 8.68 -4.72 3.77
CA GLY A 117 7.99 -5.90 3.25
C GLY A 117 8.91 -6.99 2.69
N ILE A 118 10.05 -6.57 2.12
CA ILE A 118 11.10 -7.47 1.62
C ILE A 118 11.98 -7.94 2.78
N LEU A 119 12.47 -6.99 3.59
CA LEU A 119 13.31 -7.27 4.75
C LEU A 119 12.50 -7.12 6.03
N LYS A 120 11.88 -8.20 6.50
CA LYS A 120 11.01 -8.14 7.69
C LYS A 120 11.82 -8.23 8.99
N LEU A 121 12.02 -7.08 9.65
CA LEU A 121 12.57 -7.02 11.01
C LEU A 121 11.46 -6.92 12.07
N PRO A 122 11.68 -7.43 13.30
CA PRO A 122 10.65 -7.51 14.34
C PRO A 122 10.10 -6.15 14.80
N VAL A 123 10.96 -5.12 14.86
CA VAL A 123 10.60 -3.78 15.33
C VAL A 123 11.03 -2.73 14.30
N ARG A 124 10.27 -1.63 14.18
CA ARG A 124 10.58 -0.55 13.23
C ARG A 124 11.94 0.09 13.48
N SER A 125 12.39 0.22 14.72
CA SER A 125 13.69 0.83 15.03
C SER A 125 14.88 -0.03 14.64
N ASP A 126 14.70 -1.36 14.47
CA ASP A 126 15.78 -2.26 14.06
C ASP A 126 16.31 -1.95 12.65
N TYR A 127 15.51 -1.34 11.78
CA TYR A 127 15.95 -0.95 10.43
C TYR A 127 17.04 0.13 10.45
N TRP A 128 17.09 0.97 11.50
CA TRP A 128 18.10 2.02 11.64
C TRP A 128 19.24 1.65 12.61
N ARG A 129 19.30 0.39 13.03
CA ARG A 129 20.20 -0.04 14.09
C ARG A 129 21.60 -0.33 13.54
N THR A 130 22.60 0.44 13.99
CA THR A 130 23.99 0.31 13.53
C THR A 130 24.89 -0.53 14.44
N THR A 131 24.39 -0.96 15.59
CA THR A 131 25.22 -1.57 16.66
C THR A 131 25.68 -2.99 16.37
N LYS A 132 24.98 -3.74 15.52
CA LYS A 132 25.30 -5.14 15.20
C LYS A 132 25.18 -5.36 13.69
N ARG A 133 26.14 -6.10 13.13
CA ARG A 133 26.22 -6.36 11.68
C ARG A 133 24.94 -6.94 11.06
N ILE A 134 24.22 -7.77 11.81
CA ILE A 134 22.97 -8.40 11.36
C ILE A 134 21.80 -7.41 11.14
N PHE A 135 21.89 -6.19 11.69
CA PHE A 135 20.89 -5.13 11.53
C PHE A 135 21.37 -3.97 10.64
N LEU A 136 22.56 -4.09 10.02
CA LEU A 136 23.03 -3.07 9.11
C LEU A 136 22.19 -3.10 7.83
N THR A 137 21.37 -2.07 7.66
CA THR A 137 20.54 -1.85 6.47
C THR A 137 20.87 -0.50 5.81
N GLN A 138 20.33 -0.25 4.62
CA GLN A 138 20.42 1.03 3.92
C GLN A 138 19.27 2.00 4.26
N PHE A 139 18.37 1.65 5.19
CA PHE A 139 17.22 2.51 5.49
C PHE A 139 17.64 3.88 6.03
N GLY A 140 18.72 3.91 6.82
CA GLY A 140 19.29 5.13 7.38
C GLY A 140 20.01 6.03 6.38
N SER A 141 20.38 5.53 5.19
CA SER A 141 20.97 6.36 4.14
C SER A 141 19.92 7.11 3.34
N VAL A 142 18.69 6.56 3.25
CA VAL A 142 17.54 7.21 2.61
C VAL A 142 16.92 8.26 3.54
N MET A 143 16.62 7.88 4.79
CA MET A 143 15.95 8.76 5.74
C MET A 143 16.38 8.45 7.18
N SER A 144 16.50 9.45 8.03
CA SER A 144 16.70 9.19 9.46
C SER A 144 15.48 8.52 10.08
N ARG A 145 15.71 7.70 11.12
CA ARG A 145 14.63 7.07 11.89
C ARG A 145 13.60 8.10 12.35
N ASP A 146 14.07 9.20 12.91
CA ASP A 146 13.20 10.19 13.55
C ASP A 146 12.35 10.93 12.50
N ARG A 147 12.92 11.23 11.33
CA ARG A 147 12.16 11.80 10.20
C ARG A 147 11.10 10.82 9.71
N TYR A 148 11.42 9.54 9.57
CA TYR A 148 10.46 8.50 9.18
C TYR A 148 9.30 8.44 10.18
N LEU A 149 9.60 8.39 11.48
CA LEU A 149 8.56 8.30 12.52
C LEU A 149 7.70 9.56 12.58
N LEU A 150 8.29 10.74 12.35
CA LEU A 150 7.56 12.01 12.28
C LEU A 150 6.57 12.02 11.12
N ILE A 151 7.04 11.74 9.89
CA ILE A 151 6.18 11.66 8.70
C ILE A 151 5.09 10.62 8.91
N TRP A 152 5.45 9.43 9.40
CA TRP A 152 4.50 8.37 9.65
C TRP A 152 3.43 8.77 10.68
N ARG A 153 3.80 9.52 11.74
CA ARG A 153 2.90 10.02 12.78
C ARG A 153 1.84 10.97 12.20
N TYR A 154 2.28 11.94 11.40
CA TYR A 154 1.46 13.03 10.87
C TYR A 154 0.85 12.77 9.49
N LEU A 155 1.07 11.60 8.90
CA LEU A 155 0.43 11.22 7.64
C LEU A 155 -1.10 11.30 7.74
N HIS A 156 -1.71 12.05 6.82
CA HIS A 156 -3.15 12.17 6.66
C HIS A 156 -3.55 11.91 5.20
N LEU A 157 -4.79 11.43 5.00
CA LEU A 157 -5.35 11.04 3.70
C LEU A 157 -6.67 11.76 3.38
N ALA A 158 -7.09 12.63 4.28
CA ALA A 158 -8.27 13.47 4.18
C ALA A 158 -8.11 14.62 5.17
N ASN A 159 -8.75 15.75 4.84
CA ASN A 159 -8.83 16.92 5.69
C ASN A 159 -9.64 16.59 6.96
N ASN A 160 -9.00 16.70 8.13
CA ASN A 160 -9.64 16.37 9.41
C ASN A 160 -10.50 17.51 9.98
N LEU A 161 -10.47 18.70 9.37
CA LEU A 161 -11.26 19.85 9.79
C LEU A 161 -12.73 19.75 9.36
N GLN A 162 -13.05 18.84 8.44
CA GLN A 162 -14.43 18.57 8.04
C GLN A 162 -15.08 17.64 9.07
N GLU A 163 -15.72 18.23 10.08
CA GLU A 163 -16.50 17.49 11.06
C GLU A 163 -17.83 16.97 10.49
N GLY A 164 -18.36 15.90 11.10
CA GLY A 164 -19.74 15.45 10.85
C GLY A 164 -19.96 14.62 9.58
N ASN A 165 -18.92 14.13 8.89
CA ASN A 165 -19.12 13.26 7.73
C ASN A 165 -19.71 11.89 8.15
N PRO A 166 -20.93 11.53 7.71
CA PRO A 166 -21.55 10.25 8.07
C PRO A 166 -20.85 9.04 7.44
N ASP A 167 -20.00 9.26 6.44
CA ASP A 167 -19.20 8.21 5.81
C ASP A 167 -18.15 7.66 6.77
N LYS A 168 -18.34 6.41 7.22
CA LYS A 168 -17.35 5.69 8.04
C LYS A 168 -15.97 5.55 7.39
N LEU A 169 -15.86 5.76 6.07
CA LEU A 169 -14.63 5.72 5.29
C LEU A 169 -14.11 7.11 4.90
N ALA A 170 -14.67 8.20 5.43
CA ALA A 170 -14.30 9.57 5.07
C ALA A 170 -12.78 9.80 5.04
N LYS A 171 -12.05 9.27 6.04
CA LYS A 171 -10.58 9.37 6.12
C LYS A 171 -9.83 8.77 4.93
N LEU A 172 -10.40 7.78 4.26
CA LEU A 172 -9.81 7.07 3.12
C LEU A 172 -10.51 7.41 1.80
N ARG A 173 -11.66 8.09 1.83
CA ARG A 173 -12.54 8.25 0.66
C ARG A 173 -11.84 8.81 -0.57
N PRO A 174 -10.99 9.86 -0.48
CA PRO A 174 -10.24 10.35 -1.65
C PRO A 174 -9.38 9.24 -2.26
N MET A 175 -8.57 8.59 -1.44
CA MET A 175 -7.68 7.51 -1.85
C MET A 175 -8.42 6.27 -2.42
N LEU A 176 -9.54 5.85 -1.80
CA LEU A 176 -10.34 4.72 -2.30
C LEU A 176 -10.93 5.03 -3.68
N THR A 177 -11.35 6.28 -3.90
CA THR A 177 -11.90 6.75 -5.17
C THR A 177 -10.80 6.80 -6.22
N HIS A 178 -9.63 7.35 -5.86
CA HIS A 178 -8.46 7.42 -6.73
C HIS A 178 -8.03 6.03 -7.20
N PHE A 179 -7.82 5.07 -6.28
CA PHE A 179 -7.40 3.71 -6.67
C PHE A 179 -8.43 3.00 -7.54
N ASN A 180 -9.72 3.11 -7.23
CA ASN A 180 -10.76 2.51 -8.06
C ASN A 180 -10.85 3.14 -9.45
N ARG A 181 -10.50 4.42 -9.62
CA ARG A 181 -10.38 5.07 -10.92
C ARG A 181 -9.15 4.54 -11.66
N VAL A 182 -7.97 4.71 -11.07
CA VAL A 182 -6.69 4.36 -11.71
C VAL A 182 -6.61 2.89 -12.09
N PHE A 183 -7.08 1.97 -11.24
CA PHE A 183 -7.05 0.53 -11.55
C PHE A 183 -7.89 0.16 -12.77
N LYS A 184 -8.90 0.97 -13.12
CA LYS A 184 -9.71 0.76 -14.33
C LYS A 184 -9.06 1.40 -15.55
N ASP A 185 -8.48 2.58 -15.38
CA ASP A 185 -7.97 3.38 -16.49
C ASP A 185 -6.66 2.80 -17.08
N VAL A 186 -5.81 2.18 -16.25
CA VAL A 186 -4.47 1.74 -16.67
C VAL A 186 -4.41 0.31 -17.20
N TYR A 187 -5.49 -0.47 -17.07
CA TYR A 187 -5.50 -1.88 -17.46
C TYR A 187 -6.89 -2.31 -17.90
N THR A 188 -6.95 -3.00 -19.05
CA THR A 188 -8.17 -3.70 -19.48
C THR A 188 -7.97 -5.18 -19.15
N PRO A 189 -8.76 -5.76 -18.22
CA PRO A 189 -8.64 -7.17 -17.88
C PRO A 189 -8.96 -8.05 -19.08
N TYR A 190 -8.37 -9.24 -19.12
CA TYR A 190 -8.83 -10.30 -20.02
C TYR A 190 -10.29 -10.70 -19.70
N ARG A 191 -10.83 -11.64 -20.49
CA ARG A 191 -12.25 -11.98 -20.44
C ARG A 191 -12.68 -12.57 -19.09
N GLU A 192 -11.84 -13.33 -18.40
CA GLU A 192 -12.17 -14.05 -17.17
C GLU A 192 -11.74 -13.28 -15.90
N VAL A 193 -12.72 -12.95 -15.05
CA VAL A 193 -12.50 -12.26 -13.77
C VAL A 193 -13.20 -12.98 -12.61
N ALA A 194 -12.69 -12.83 -11.40
CA ALA A 194 -13.29 -13.36 -10.18
C ALA A 194 -13.71 -12.23 -9.23
N ILE A 195 -14.87 -12.39 -8.58
CA ILE A 195 -15.30 -11.51 -7.47
C ILE A 195 -15.37 -12.34 -6.20
N ASP A 196 -14.61 -11.91 -5.18
CA ASP A 196 -14.59 -12.56 -3.87
C ASP A 196 -14.25 -11.56 -2.75
N GLU A 197 -14.22 -12.04 -1.50
CA GLU A 197 -13.74 -11.29 -0.36
C GLU A 197 -12.22 -11.37 -0.14
N SER A 198 -11.61 -10.19 0.03
CA SER A 198 -10.29 -10.00 0.64
C SER A 198 -10.42 -9.58 2.11
N MET A 199 -9.43 -9.97 2.91
CA MET A 199 -9.40 -9.69 4.35
C MET A 199 -8.13 -8.93 4.76
N ILE A 200 -8.29 -7.71 5.25
CA ILE A 200 -7.18 -6.88 5.74
C ILE A 200 -7.06 -7.05 7.25
N LYS A 201 -5.95 -7.63 7.72
CA LYS A 201 -5.75 -7.97 9.13
C LYS A 201 -5.81 -6.74 10.04
N PHE A 202 -6.79 -6.73 10.95
CA PHE A 202 -6.92 -5.70 11.96
C PHE A 202 -7.71 -6.21 13.17
N LYS A 203 -7.14 -6.02 14.37
CA LYS A 203 -7.75 -6.43 15.65
C LYS A 203 -8.13 -5.26 16.57
N GLY A 204 -7.85 -4.02 16.16
CA GLY A 204 -8.21 -2.83 16.94
C GLY A 204 -9.73 -2.59 16.99
N ARG A 205 -10.11 -1.51 17.68
CA ARG A 205 -11.51 -1.08 17.83
C ARG A 205 -11.96 -0.35 16.56
N ILE A 206 -12.95 -0.88 15.88
CA ILE A 206 -13.62 -0.27 14.73
C ILE A 206 -15.02 -0.87 14.57
N GLY A 207 -16.00 -0.05 14.22
CA GLY A 207 -17.42 -0.45 14.18
C GLY A 207 -17.80 -1.45 13.08
N PHE A 208 -16.90 -1.76 12.14
CA PHE A 208 -17.19 -2.63 11.01
C PHE A 208 -16.18 -3.78 10.82
N ARG A 209 -15.43 -4.11 11.87
CA ARG A 209 -14.54 -5.29 11.89
C ARG A 209 -15.34 -6.57 11.67
N GLN A 210 -14.85 -7.46 10.80
CA GLN A 210 -15.48 -8.74 10.48
C GLN A 210 -14.67 -9.92 11.02
N TYR A 211 -15.40 -11.01 11.29
CA TYR A 211 -14.82 -12.32 11.58
C TYR A 211 -15.17 -13.31 10.47
N MET A 212 -14.15 -13.84 9.77
CA MET A 212 -14.28 -14.76 8.65
C MET A 212 -13.51 -16.06 8.97
N PRO A 213 -14.15 -17.08 9.57
CA PRO A 213 -13.45 -18.27 10.07
C PRO A 213 -12.76 -19.09 8.98
N SER A 214 -13.28 -19.06 7.75
CA SER A 214 -12.78 -19.83 6.61
C SER A 214 -11.61 -19.16 5.87
N LYS A 215 -11.31 -17.89 6.14
CA LYS A 215 -10.18 -17.18 5.52
C LYS A 215 -8.94 -17.25 6.43
N PRO A 216 -7.72 -17.25 5.88
CA PRO A 216 -6.48 -17.27 6.68
C PRO A 216 -6.42 -16.12 7.70
N ILE A 217 -6.84 -14.92 7.26
CA ILE A 217 -6.99 -13.75 8.12
C ILE A 217 -8.42 -13.74 8.68
N LYS A 218 -8.58 -14.29 9.88
CA LYS A 218 -9.90 -14.45 10.51
C LYS A 218 -10.51 -13.15 11.01
N TRP A 219 -9.72 -12.21 11.52
CA TRP A 219 -10.19 -10.94 12.09
C TRP A 219 -9.61 -9.77 11.30
N GLY A 220 -10.48 -8.92 10.76
CA GLY A 220 -10.03 -7.81 9.93
C GLY A 220 -11.12 -6.94 9.35
N ILE A 221 -10.73 -6.12 8.40
CA ILE A 221 -11.63 -5.33 7.56
C ILE A 221 -11.89 -6.15 6.30
N LYS A 222 -13.17 -6.40 6.01
CA LYS A 222 -13.59 -7.12 4.81
C LYS A 222 -13.65 -6.14 3.64
N MET A 223 -13.17 -6.58 2.49
CA MET A 223 -13.29 -5.87 1.22
C MET A 223 -13.80 -6.83 0.16
N TRP A 224 -14.74 -6.39 -0.65
CA TRP A 224 -15.10 -7.09 -1.89
C TRP A 224 -14.13 -6.65 -2.97
N ALA A 225 -13.49 -7.59 -3.64
CA ALA A 225 -12.54 -7.32 -4.71
C ALA A 225 -13.00 -8.02 -5.98
N MET A 226 -12.78 -7.36 -7.12
CA MET A 226 -12.84 -7.96 -8.44
C MET A 226 -11.42 -8.01 -8.98
N SER A 227 -10.93 -9.21 -9.27
CA SER A 227 -9.59 -9.42 -9.83
C SER A 227 -9.65 -10.27 -11.09
N GLU A 228 -8.77 -9.99 -12.04
CA GLU A 228 -8.59 -10.84 -13.20
C GLU A 228 -8.12 -12.24 -12.78
N SER A 229 -8.77 -13.27 -13.32
CA SER A 229 -8.59 -14.66 -12.90
C SER A 229 -7.20 -15.22 -13.15
N THR A 230 -6.48 -14.69 -14.14
CA THR A 230 -5.20 -15.25 -14.60
C THR A 230 -4.01 -14.60 -13.91
N THR A 231 -3.99 -13.27 -13.86
CA THR A 231 -2.88 -12.49 -13.31
C THR A 231 -3.09 -12.07 -11.85
N GLY A 232 -4.34 -12.03 -11.37
CA GLY A 232 -4.68 -11.41 -10.09
C GLY A 232 -4.64 -9.88 -10.14
N TYR A 233 -4.72 -9.25 -11.30
CA TYR A 233 -4.87 -7.78 -11.38
C TYR A 233 -6.17 -7.35 -10.69
N MET A 234 -6.12 -6.52 -9.64
CA MET A 234 -7.33 -6.03 -8.98
C MET A 234 -7.94 -4.89 -9.80
N CYS A 235 -9.09 -5.16 -10.40
CA CYS A 235 -9.82 -4.24 -11.29
C CYS A 235 -10.68 -3.23 -10.53
N GLY A 236 -11.13 -3.58 -9.32
CA GLY A 236 -11.98 -2.73 -8.51
C GLY A 236 -12.33 -3.37 -7.17
N PHE A 237 -12.73 -2.55 -6.20
CA PHE A 237 -13.03 -3.04 -4.86
C PHE A 237 -14.01 -2.14 -4.10
N GLN A 238 -14.67 -2.72 -3.09
CA GLN A 238 -15.53 -2.02 -2.13
C GLN A 238 -15.21 -2.45 -0.70
N VAL A 239 -14.91 -1.49 0.18
CA VAL A 239 -14.68 -1.78 1.61
C VAL A 239 -16.03 -1.96 2.31
N TYR A 240 -16.20 -3.07 3.04
CA TYR A 240 -17.43 -3.34 3.78
C TYR A 240 -17.42 -2.61 5.13
N THR A 241 -18.41 -1.72 5.31
CA THR A 241 -18.57 -0.86 6.49
C THR A 241 -19.60 -1.38 7.49
N GLY A 242 -19.93 -2.67 7.40
CA GLY A 242 -20.92 -3.31 8.26
C GLY A 242 -22.33 -2.79 7.98
N ARG A 243 -23.25 -3.14 8.89
CA ARG A 243 -24.60 -2.60 8.91
C ARG A 243 -24.59 -1.18 9.48
N GLU A 244 -25.45 -0.29 8.99
CA GLU A 244 -25.71 0.99 9.63
C GLU A 244 -26.58 0.80 10.89
N ALA A 245 -26.27 1.54 11.96
CA ALA A 245 -27.01 1.42 13.20
C ALA A 245 -28.47 1.86 12.99
N GLY A 246 -29.43 1.02 13.38
CA GLY A 246 -30.87 1.30 13.25
C GLY A 246 -31.51 0.96 11.90
N GLN A 247 -30.74 0.67 10.85
CA GLN A 247 -31.29 0.26 9.55
C GLN A 247 -31.44 -1.25 9.45
N ALA A 248 -32.37 -1.77 8.64
CA ALA A 248 -32.48 -3.21 8.36
C ALA A 248 -31.23 -3.75 7.64
N ALA A 249 -31.03 -5.07 7.66
CA ALA A 249 -29.98 -5.67 6.81
C ALA A 249 -30.30 -5.37 5.34
N GLU A 250 -29.31 -4.90 4.59
CA GLU A 250 -29.50 -4.54 3.18
C GLU A 250 -29.98 -5.76 2.38
N HIS A 251 -31.20 -5.67 1.85
CA HIS A 251 -31.77 -6.72 1.03
C HIS A 251 -31.08 -6.70 -0.34
N GLY A 252 -30.47 -7.84 -0.72
CA GLY A 252 -29.78 -7.94 -2.00
C GLY A 252 -28.35 -7.41 -2.01
N LEU A 253 -27.70 -7.22 -0.85
CA LEU A 253 -26.31 -6.76 -0.75
C LEU A 253 -25.36 -7.50 -1.72
N ALA A 254 -25.39 -8.84 -1.72
CA ALA A 254 -24.52 -9.64 -2.59
C ALA A 254 -24.78 -9.38 -4.09
N HIS A 255 -26.05 -9.15 -4.45
CA HIS A 255 -26.46 -8.83 -5.81
C HIS A 255 -25.96 -7.43 -6.20
N ARG A 256 -26.13 -6.44 -5.34
CA ARG A 256 -25.69 -5.06 -5.55
C ARG A 256 -24.16 -4.99 -5.74
N VAL A 257 -23.41 -5.61 -4.83
CA VAL A 257 -21.93 -5.61 -4.89
C VAL A 257 -21.41 -6.11 -6.23
N VAL A 258 -21.94 -7.25 -6.73
CA VAL A 258 -21.52 -7.78 -8.03
C VAL A 258 -21.85 -6.79 -9.15
N LYS A 259 -23.08 -6.27 -9.18
CA LYS A 259 -23.49 -5.28 -10.18
C LYS A 259 -22.61 -4.03 -10.20
N ASP A 260 -22.33 -3.47 -9.03
CA ASP A 260 -21.52 -2.26 -8.91
C ASP A 260 -20.09 -2.47 -9.41
N LEU A 261 -19.49 -3.64 -9.10
CA LEU A 261 -18.13 -3.97 -9.51
C LEU A 261 -18.02 -4.20 -11.02
N VAL A 262 -19.03 -4.81 -11.64
CA VAL A 262 -19.05 -5.09 -13.08
C VAL A 262 -19.62 -3.94 -13.92
N ALA A 263 -20.19 -2.91 -13.29
CA ALA A 263 -20.83 -1.78 -13.97
C ALA A 263 -19.99 -1.13 -15.08
N PRO A 264 -18.67 -0.93 -14.92
CA PRO A 264 -17.82 -0.36 -15.98
C PRO A 264 -17.67 -1.26 -17.21
N TYR A 265 -18.06 -2.53 -17.12
CA TYR A 265 -17.77 -3.56 -18.12
C TYR A 265 -19.01 -4.08 -18.83
N HIS A 266 -20.18 -3.46 -18.64
CA HIS A 266 -21.40 -3.86 -19.33
C HIS A 266 -21.20 -3.90 -20.86
N GLY A 267 -21.73 -4.94 -21.50
CA GLY A 267 -21.59 -5.16 -22.95
C GLY A 267 -20.21 -5.64 -23.41
N SER A 268 -19.23 -5.80 -22.52
CA SER A 268 -17.88 -6.26 -22.89
C SER A 268 -17.79 -7.74 -23.24
N GLY A 269 -18.79 -8.56 -22.87
CA GLY A 269 -18.70 -10.02 -22.96
C GLY A 269 -17.79 -10.66 -21.90
N MET A 270 -17.38 -9.90 -20.88
CA MET A 270 -16.63 -10.40 -19.72
C MET A 270 -17.36 -11.54 -19.01
N ARG A 271 -16.59 -12.48 -18.45
CA ARG A 271 -17.06 -13.64 -17.70
C ARG A 271 -16.62 -13.53 -16.25
N VAL A 272 -17.59 -13.39 -15.36
CA VAL A 272 -17.41 -13.20 -13.92
C VAL A 272 -17.63 -14.52 -13.19
N TYR A 273 -16.64 -14.93 -12.40
CA TYR A 273 -16.71 -16.08 -11.52
C TYR A 273 -16.96 -15.64 -10.07
N ILE A 274 -17.98 -16.21 -9.43
CA ILE A 274 -18.45 -15.78 -8.09
C ILE A 274 -18.76 -16.96 -7.16
N ASP A 275 -18.51 -16.79 -5.86
CA ASP A 275 -18.86 -17.80 -4.86
C ASP A 275 -20.37 -17.88 -4.60
N ASN A 276 -20.80 -18.98 -3.97
CA ASN A 276 -22.16 -19.29 -3.56
C ASN A 276 -22.87 -18.23 -2.71
N PHE A 277 -22.12 -17.33 -2.05
CA PHE A 277 -22.69 -16.19 -1.35
C PHE A 277 -23.40 -15.22 -2.31
N TYR A 278 -22.86 -15.04 -3.51
CA TYR A 278 -23.39 -14.13 -4.54
C TYR A 278 -24.35 -14.84 -5.49
N THR A 279 -24.04 -16.08 -5.88
CA THR A 279 -24.72 -16.77 -6.98
C THR A 279 -26.20 -17.01 -6.74
N GLY A 280 -27.02 -16.61 -7.71
CA GLY A 280 -28.45 -16.87 -7.76
C GLY A 280 -29.05 -16.56 -9.13
N VAL A 281 -30.19 -17.19 -9.44
CA VAL A 281 -30.89 -17.04 -10.73
C VAL A 281 -31.20 -15.59 -11.10
N PRO A 282 -31.73 -14.72 -10.20
CA PRO A 282 -32.01 -13.33 -10.55
C PRO A 282 -30.77 -12.55 -10.99
N LEU A 283 -29.65 -12.69 -10.26
CA LEU A 283 -28.39 -12.05 -10.58
C LEU A 283 -27.86 -12.50 -11.95
N LEU A 284 -27.82 -13.81 -12.21
CA LEU A 284 -27.27 -14.32 -13.47
C LEU A 284 -28.10 -13.93 -14.70
N ARG A 285 -29.42 -13.82 -14.57
CA ARG A 285 -30.28 -13.28 -15.64
C ARG A 285 -30.02 -11.81 -15.91
N GLU A 286 -29.87 -11.02 -14.85
CA GLU A 286 -29.59 -9.60 -15.00
C GLU A 286 -28.20 -9.35 -15.60
N LEU A 287 -27.18 -10.10 -15.16
CA LEU A 287 -25.86 -10.02 -15.76
C LEU A 287 -25.86 -10.40 -17.24
N ALA A 288 -26.64 -11.43 -17.62
CA ALA A 288 -26.80 -11.80 -19.03
C ALA A 288 -27.39 -10.64 -19.85
N PHE A 289 -28.42 -9.98 -19.32
CA PHE A 289 -29.02 -8.79 -19.95
C PHE A 289 -28.02 -7.63 -20.09
N LEU A 290 -27.10 -7.48 -19.13
CA LEU A 290 -26.04 -6.47 -19.15
C LEU A 290 -24.83 -6.87 -20.03
N GLY A 291 -24.91 -7.98 -20.78
CA GLY A 291 -23.82 -8.47 -21.62
C GLY A 291 -22.62 -9.03 -20.84
N ILE A 292 -22.88 -9.51 -19.62
CA ILE A 292 -21.89 -10.12 -18.72
C ILE A 292 -22.20 -11.62 -18.55
N GLY A 293 -21.23 -12.45 -18.92
CA GLY A 293 -21.24 -13.86 -18.55
C GLY A 293 -20.97 -14.01 -17.04
N ALA A 294 -21.68 -14.92 -16.38
CA ALA A 294 -21.46 -15.25 -14.98
C ALA A 294 -21.51 -16.76 -14.74
N CYS A 295 -20.63 -17.24 -13.87
CA CYS A 295 -20.57 -18.62 -13.43
C CYS A 295 -20.21 -18.68 -11.94
N GLY A 296 -20.88 -19.55 -11.19
CA GLY A 296 -20.58 -19.67 -9.77
C GLY A 296 -21.14 -20.94 -9.15
N THR A 297 -20.54 -21.36 -8.04
CA THR A 297 -21.20 -22.36 -7.20
C THR A 297 -22.49 -21.77 -6.64
N VAL A 298 -23.53 -22.58 -6.46
CA VAL A 298 -24.83 -22.13 -5.97
C VAL A 298 -25.30 -22.98 -4.80
N ARG A 299 -25.85 -22.33 -3.76
CA ARG A 299 -26.43 -23.08 -2.64
C ARG A 299 -27.73 -23.74 -3.09
N SER A 300 -27.90 -25.02 -2.75
CA SER A 300 -29.08 -25.80 -3.15
C SER A 300 -30.41 -25.30 -2.57
N ASN A 301 -30.39 -24.40 -1.59
CA ASN A 301 -31.58 -23.77 -1.02
C ASN A 301 -31.94 -22.43 -1.69
N ARG A 302 -31.20 -21.99 -2.72
CA ARG A 302 -31.59 -20.82 -3.51
C ARG A 302 -32.89 -21.09 -4.27
N LYS A 303 -33.72 -20.05 -4.39
CA LYS A 303 -34.98 -20.12 -5.14
C LYS A 303 -34.71 -20.26 -6.65
N LEU A 304 -35.71 -20.75 -7.38
CA LEU A 304 -35.72 -20.86 -8.85
C LEU A 304 -34.71 -21.86 -9.45
N LEU A 305 -34.14 -22.74 -8.62
CA LEU A 305 -33.35 -23.88 -9.09
C LEU A 305 -34.26 -25.04 -9.55
N PRO A 306 -33.82 -25.89 -10.49
CA PRO A 306 -34.61 -27.02 -10.99
C PRO A 306 -34.92 -28.02 -9.85
N PRO A 307 -36.18 -28.16 -9.42
CA PRO A 307 -36.49 -28.93 -8.20
C PRO A 307 -36.10 -30.40 -8.31
N THR A 308 -36.16 -30.98 -9.51
CA THR A 308 -35.83 -32.38 -9.81
C THR A 308 -34.33 -32.69 -9.74
N LEU A 309 -33.46 -31.67 -9.86
CA LEU A 309 -31.99 -31.82 -9.83
C LEU A 309 -31.35 -31.24 -8.56
N LEU A 310 -32.15 -31.04 -7.51
CA LEU A 310 -31.61 -30.67 -6.20
C LEU A 310 -30.93 -31.87 -5.53
N PRO A 311 -29.88 -31.66 -4.72
CA PRO A 311 -29.12 -32.74 -4.06
C PRO A 311 -29.96 -33.74 -3.28
N LYS A 312 -31.11 -33.33 -2.73
CA LYS A 312 -32.01 -34.20 -1.97
C LYS A 312 -32.95 -35.05 -2.84
N ARG A 313 -33.03 -34.77 -4.14
CA ARG A 313 -34.00 -35.38 -5.07
C ARG A 313 -33.34 -36.16 -6.21
N VAL A 314 -32.08 -35.86 -6.53
CA VAL A 314 -31.31 -36.59 -7.54
C VAL A 314 -30.44 -37.65 -6.88
N GLN A 315 -30.39 -38.84 -7.47
CA GLN A 315 -29.43 -39.88 -7.12
C GLN A 315 -28.27 -39.83 -8.11
N LEU A 316 -27.05 -39.71 -7.60
CA LEU A 316 -25.81 -39.70 -8.35
C LEU A 316 -24.81 -40.62 -7.64
N GLU A 317 -23.98 -41.30 -8.41
CA GLU A 317 -22.79 -41.96 -7.88
C GLU A 317 -21.60 -40.99 -7.84
N LYS A 318 -20.54 -41.37 -7.11
CA LYS A 318 -19.35 -40.54 -6.99
C LYS A 318 -18.78 -40.24 -8.39
N HIS A 319 -18.48 -38.96 -8.60
CA HIS A 319 -18.02 -38.35 -9.85
C HIS A 319 -19.05 -38.26 -10.99
N GLN A 320 -20.30 -38.66 -10.77
CA GLN A 320 -21.36 -38.41 -11.75
C GLN A 320 -21.89 -36.97 -11.63
N TYR A 321 -22.40 -36.45 -12.74
CA TYR A 321 -23.10 -35.17 -12.78
C TYR A 321 -24.38 -35.25 -13.61
N ARG A 322 -25.26 -34.27 -13.41
CA ARG A 322 -26.38 -33.97 -14.29
C ARG A 322 -26.47 -32.47 -14.53
N THR A 323 -26.90 -32.10 -15.71
CA THR A 323 -27.14 -30.71 -16.10
C THR A 323 -28.61 -30.50 -16.46
N ALA A 324 -29.06 -29.26 -16.35
CA ALA A 324 -30.31 -28.78 -16.91
C ALA A 324 -30.12 -27.37 -17.43
N GLN A 325 -30.90 -27.02 -18.45
CA GLN A 325 -30.87 -25.70 -19.06
C GLN A 325 -32.28 -25.11 -19.12
N ALA A 326 -32.37 -23.80 -18.92
CA ALA A 326 -33.59 -23.02 -19.07
C ALA A 326 -33.26 -21.66 -19.68
N GLY A 327 -33.46 -21.53 -21.00
CA GLY A 327 -32.92 -20.41 -21.77
C GLY A 327 -31.38 -20.41 -21.70
N ASP A 328 -30.78 -19.25 -21.43
CA ASP A 328 -29.32 -19.13 -21.33
C ASP A 328 -28.76 -19.64 -19.99
N LEU A 329 -29.62 -20.01 -19.03
CA LEU A 329 -29.18 -20.52 -17.74
C LEU A 329 -28.91 -22.01 -17.78
N THR A 330 -27.70 -22.40 -17.42
CA THR A 330 -27.26 -23.77 -17.23
C THR A 330 -26.99 -24.04 -15.75
N TYR A 331 -27.68 -25.04 -15.21
CA TYR A 331 -27.47 -25.58 -13.87
C TYR A 331 -26.80 -26.94 -13.97
N GLY A 332 -25.76 -27.15 -13.16
CA GLY A 332 -25.09 -28.44 -13.03
C GLY A 332 -25.07 -28.89 -11.57
N ILE A 333 -25.25 -30.19 -11.34
CA ILE A 333 -24.99 -30.84 -10.07
C ILE A 333 -24.00 -31.98 -10.29
N TRP A 334 -22.90 -31.98 -9.54
CA TRP A 334 -21.87 -33.00 -9.57
C TRP A 334 -21.64 -33.56 -8.17
N LEU A 335 -21.48 -34.87 -8.05
CA LEU A 335 -21.22 -35.52 -6.78
C LEU A 335 -19.73 -35.82 -6.63
N ASP A 336 -19.03 -35.10 -5.75
CA ASP A 336 -17.70 -35.47 -5.27
C ASP A 336 -17.83 -36.30 -3.98
N THR A 337 -17.15 -35.88 -2.91
CA THR A 337 -17.44 -36.32 -1.53
C THR A 337 -18.78 -35.76 -1.04
N LYS A 338 -19.17 -34.58 -1.52
CA LYS A 338 -20.47 -33.95 -1.29
C LYS A 338 -21.01 -33.38 -2.61
N PRO A 339 -22.34 -33.22 -2.76
CA PRO A 339 -22.92 -32.58 -3.93
C PRO A 339 -22.42 -31.14 -4.07
N VAL A 340 -21.96 -30.79 -5.27
CA VAL A 340 -21.58 -29.43 -5.66
C VAL A 340 -22.53 -28.99 -6.76
N CYS A 341 -23.17 -27.84 -6.57
CA CYS A 341 -24.07 -27.25 -7.56
C CYS A 341 -23.39 -26.03 -8.18
N VAL A 342 -23.47 -25.89 -9.50
CA VAL A 342 -22.96 -24.76 -10.28
C VAL A 342 -24.10 -24.17 -11.11
N LEU A 343 -24.08 -22.84 -11.28
CA LEU A 343 -25.02 -22.12 -12.13
C LEU A 343 -24.23 -21.18 -13.03
N SER A 344 -24.59 -21.14 -14.31
CA SER A 344 -24.02 -20.22 -15.29
C SER A 344 -25.07 -19.70 -16.26
N ASN A 345 -24.83 -18.55 -16.88
CA ASN A 345 -25.65 -17.96 -17.94
C ASN A 345 -25.01 -18.01 -19.35
N PHE A 346 -23.89 -18.73 -19.53
CA PHE A 346 -23.18 -18.76 -20.82
C PHE A 346 -22.59 -20.12 -21.23
N HIS A 347 -22.60 -21.12 -20.34
CA HIS A 347 -22.06 -22.45 -20.66
C HIS A 347 -23.12 -23.34 -21.31
N ASP A 348 -22.72 -24.10 -22.32
CA ASP A 348 -23.53 -25.17 -22.91
C ASP A 348 -23.59 -26.37 -21.93
N PRO A 349 -24.79 -26.88 -21.57
CA PRO A 349 -24.94 -28.05 -20.68
C PRO A 349 -24.34 -29.36 -21.22
N ALA A 350 -24.07 -29.46 -22.53
CA ALA A 350 -23.48 -30.63 -23.17
C ALA A 350 -21.94 -30.62 -23.12
N GLN A 351 -21.33 -29.47 -22.84
CA GLN A 351 -19.88 -29.34 -22.79
C GLN A 351 -19.32 -29.85 -21.45
N THR A 352 -18.21 -30.57 -21.56
CA THR A 352 -17.51 -31.18 -20.44
C THR A 352 -16.11 -30.61 -20.29
N GLY A 353 -15.59 -30.68 -19.07
CA GLY A 353 -14.21 -30.36 -18.73
C GLY A 353 -13.69 -31.37 -17.72
N THR A 354 -12.45 -31.17 -17.26
CA THR A 354 -11.82 -32.07 -16.30
C THR A 354 -11.30 -31.34 -15.08
N VAL A 355 -11.41 -31.95 -13.91
CA VAL A 355 -10.79 -31.47 -12.68
C VAL A 355 -9.85 -32.53 -12.10
N ASN A 356 -8.73 -32.07 -11.54
CA ASN A 356 -7.80 -32.95 -10.84
C ASN A 356 -8.34 -33.27 -9.44
N ARG A 357 -8.38 -34.56 -9.09
CA ARG A 357 -8.76 -35.04 -7.76
C ARG A 357 -7.75 -36.03 -7.24
N ARG A 358 -7.45 -35.92 -5.94
CA ARG A 358 -6.58 -36.85 -5.22
C ARG A 358 -7.43 -37.77 -4.36
N SER A 359 -7.20 -39.07 -4.46
CA SER A 359 -7.83 -40.09 -3.60
C SER A 359 -6.82 -40.60 -2.57
N GLY A 360 -6.81 -40.02 -1.37
CA GLY A 360 -5.86 -40.40 -0.32
C GLY A 360 -4.40 -40.08 -0.68
N HIS A 361 -3.50 -41.06 -0.50
CA HIS A 361 -2.08 -40.96 -0.89
C HIS A 361 -1.80 -41.31 -2.36
N GLN A 362 -2.83 -41.59 -3.16
CA GLN A 362 -2.66 -41.95 -4.56
C GLN A 362 -2.40 -40.74 -5.46
N GLU A 363 -1.97 -41.03 -6.69
CA GLU A 363 -1.74 -40.03 -7.74
C GLU A 363 -3.00 -39.21 -8.06
N GLN A 364 -2.80 -38.02 -8.60
CA GLN A 364 -3.91 -37.17 -9.05
C GLN A 364 -4.57 -37.82 -10.27
N ARG A 365 -5.89 -38.01 -10.20
CA ARG A 365 -6.71 -38.47 -11.31
C ARG A 365 -7.51 -37.31 -11.90
N GLN A 366 -7.60 -37.25 -13.22
CA GLN A 366 -8.56 -36.40 -13.92
C GLN A 366 -9.96 -37.01 -13.87
N VAL A 367 -10.92 -36.19 -13.48
CA VAL A 367 -12.34 -36.54 -13.39
C VAL A 367 -13.12 -35.61 -14.30
N GLU A 368 -13.97 -36.18 -15.16
CA GLU A 368 -14.86 -35.41 -16.03
C GLU A 368 -15.98 -34.74 -15.22
N VAL A 369 -16.26 -33.48 -15.54
CA VAL A 369 -17.28 -32.64 -14.90
C VAL A 369 -17.95 -31.74 -15.97
N PRO A 370 -19.08 -31.09 -15.67
CA PRO A 370 -19.61 -30.05 -16.55
C PRO A 370 -18.58 -28.95 -16.77
N LEU A 371 -18.47 -28.41 -17.99
CA LEU A 371 -17.50 -27.35 -18.30
C LEU A 371 -17.62 -26.15 -17.34
N ALA A 372 -18.85 -25.75 -16.99
CA ALA A 372 -19.08 -24.68 -16.02
C ALA A 372 -18.37 -24.89 -14.68
N LEU A 373 -18.26 -26.14 -14.21
CA LEU A 373 -17.57 -26.47 -12.97
C LEU A 373 -16.05 -26.47 -13.14
N ALA A 374 -15.55 -26.96 -14.27
CA ALA A 374 -14.13 -26.92 -14.60
C ALA A 374 -13.63 -25.47 -14.70
N ASP A 375 -14.34 -24.63 -15.45
CA ASP A 375 -14.07 -23.20 -15.60
C ASP A 375 -14.15 -22.48 -14.26
N TYR A 376 -15.17 -22.76 -13.45
CA TYR A 376 -15.26 -22.19 -12.09
C TYR A 376 -14.01 -22.51 -11.25
N GLN A 377 -13.57 -23.77 -11.24
CA GLN A 377 -12.40 -24.19 -10.47
C GLN A 377 -11.11 -23.53 -10.97
N GLN A 378 -11.02 -23.27 -12.28
CA GLN A 378 -9.87 -22.63 -12.91
C GLN A 378 -9.83 -21.13 -12.63
N PHE A 379 -10.95 -20.43 -12.76
CA PHE A 379 -10.96 -18.97 -12.83
C PHE A 379 -11.41 -18.26 -11.54
N MET A 380 -11.99 -18.96 -10.55
CA MET A 380 -12.45 -18.31 -9.31
C MET A 380 -11.31 -17.75 -8.43
N MET A 381 -10.05 -18.17 -8.65
CA MET A 381 -8.93 -17.87 -7.76
C MET A 381 -8.29 -16.48 -7.94
N GLY A 382 -8.79 -15.62 -8.82
CA GLY A 382 -8.15 -14.32 -9.14
C GLY A 382 -7.88 -13.43 -7.92
N VAL A 383 -8.85 -13.34 -7.00
CA VAL A 383 -8.70 -12.56 -5.75
C VAL A 383 -7.68 -13.21 -4.81
N ASP A 384 -7.69 -14.55 -4.70
CA ASP A 384 -6.73 -15.29 -3.88
C ASP A 384 -5.29 -15.13 -4.38
N LEU A 385 -5.08 -15.05 -5.71
CA LEU A 385 -3.77 -14.74 -6.30
C LEU A 385 -3.27 -13.37 -5.83
N THR A 386 -4.15 -12.36 -5.87
CA THR A 386 -3.85 -10.99 -5.41
C THR A 386 -3.46 -11.00 -3.92
N ASP A 387 -4.30 -11.61 -3.08
CA ASP A 387 -4.12 -11.67 -1.64
C ASP A 387 -2.87 -12.47 -1.25
N GLN A 388 -2.56 -13.54 -1.98
CA GLN A 388 -1.35 -14.33 -1.77
C GLN A 388 -0.10 -13.48 -2.04
N MET A 389 -0.06 -12.77 -3.17
CA MET A 389 1.07 -11.93 -3.56
C MET A 389 1.31 -10.81 -2.56
N ILE A 390 0.24 -10.12 -2.13
CA ILE A 390 0.32 -9.09 -1.09
C ILE A 390 0.76 -9.71 0.24
N GLY A 391 0.17 -10.83 0.64
CA GLY A 391 0.44 -11.50 1.91
C GLY A 391 1.91 -11.88 2.12
N TYR A 392 2.64 -12.22 1.05
CA TYR A 392 4.07 -12.53 1.15
C TYR A 392 4.92 -11.32 1.55
N TYR A 393 4.63 -10.15 1.00
CA TYR A 393 5.47 -8.95 1.15
C TYR A 393 4.84 -7.87 2.04
N MET A 394 3.61 -8.05 2.51
CA MET A 394 3.00 -7.10 3.45
C MET A 394 3.71 -7.20 4.81
N GLN A 395 4.26 -6.08 5.30
CA GLN A 395 4.80 -6.01 6.66
C GLN A 395 3.76 -5.48 7.65
N GLU A 396 3.62 -6.18 8.77
CA GLU A 396 2.49 -5.97 9.68
C GLU A 396 2.89 -5.39 11.04
N PHE A 397 3.36 -4.16 11.07
CA PHE A 397 3.59 -3.51 12.37
C PHE A 397 2.28 -3.23 13.10
N ARG A 398 2.29 -3.40 14.43
CA ARG A 398 1.15 -3.05 15.28
C ARG A 398 0.74 -1.59 15.02
N THR A 399 -0.57 -1.38 14.91
CA THR A 399 -1.15 -0.05 14.85
C THR A 399 -2.56 -0.03 15.40
N LYS A 400 -2.92 1.06 16.07
CA LYS A 400 -4.30 1.37 16.49
C LYS A 400 -5.13 2.00 15.37
N LYS A 401 -4.49 2.65 14.39
CA LYS A 401 -5.16 3.37 13.31
C LYS A 401 -5.55 2.40 12.19
N TRP A 402 -6.83 2.05 12.13
CA TRP A 402 -7.36 1.08 11.16
C TRP A 402 -7.11 1.49 9.70
N TRP A 403 -7.19 2.79 9.41
CA TRP A 403 -7.04 3.32 8.05
C TRP A 403 -5.64 3.08 7.48
N ARG A 404 -4.59 3.06 8.33
CA ARG A 404 -3.21 2.74 7.91
C ARG A 404 -3.10 1.34 7.33
N ARG A 405 -3.89 0.38 7.84
CA ARG A 405 -3.90 -0.99 7.32
C ARG A 405 -4.51 -1.07 5.93
N VAL A 406 -5.58 -0.32 5.68
CA VAL A 406 -6.23 -0.26 4.37
C VAL A 406 -5.34 0.48 3.37
N PHE A 407 -4.77 1.61 3.77
CA PHE A 407 -3.80 2.38 2.96
C PHE A 407 -2.64 1.51 2.50
N LEU A 408 -1.93 0.86 3.43
CA LEU A 408 -0.78 0.04 3.09
C LEU A 408 -1.16 -1.20 2.25
N TYR A 409 -2.32 -1.79 2.50
CA TYR A 409 -2.81 -2.89 1.67
C TYR A 409 -3.02 -2.43 0.22
N LEU A 410 -3.72 -1.31 0.00
CA LEU A 410 -3.98 -0.78 -1.34
C LEU A 410 -2.73 -0.23 -2.02
N LEU A 411 -1.77 0.28 -1.25
CA LEU A 411 -0.45 0.62 -1.77
C LEU A 411 0.26 -0.63 -2.31
N MET A 412 0.23 -1.74 -1.58
CA MET A 412 0.75 -3.02 -2.07
C MET A 412 -0.03 -3.58 -3.26
N VAL A 413 -1.36 -3.45 -3.28
CA VAL A 413 -2.18 -3.78 -4.47
C VAL A 413 -1.70 -2.98 -5.68
N SER A 414 -1.42 -1.69 -5.50
CA SER A 414 -0.94 -0.82 -6.59
C SER A 414 0.41 -1.27 -7.14
N VAL A 415 1.32 -1.69 -6.26
CA VAL A 415 2.60 -2.27 -6.69
C VAL A 415 2.38 -3.58 -7.44
N HIS A 416 1.50 -4.46 -6.95
CA HIS A 416 1.12 -5.70 -7.65
C HIS A 416 0.51 -5.43 -9.03
N ASN A 417 -0.46 -4.55 -9.12
CA ASN A 417 -1.10 -4.15 -10.37
C ASN A 417 -0.07 -3.56 -11.35
N SER A 418 0.85 -2.71 -10.90
CA SER A 418 1.92 -2.17 -11.74
C SER A 418 2.86 -3.25 -12.26
N TYR A 419 3.15 -4.28 -11.44
CA TYR A 419 3.94 -5.43 -11.86
C TYR A 419 3.21 -6.23 -12.95
N VAL A 420 1.91 -6.48 -12.82
CA VAL A 420 1.12 -7.17 -13.86
C VAL A 420 1.16 -6.37 -15.17
N VAL A 421 0.94 -5.06 -15.13
CA VAL A 421 1.07 -4.19 -16.32
C VAL A 421 2.47 -4.29 -16.93
N ALA A 422 3.52 -4.32 -16.10
CA ALA A 422 4.88 -4.49 -16.59
C ALA A 422 5.11 -5.87 -17.23
N LYS A 423 4.49 -6.94 -16.72
CA LYS A 423 4.56 -8.28 -17.34
C LYS A 423 3.92 -8.31 -18.73
N ASP A 424 2.78 -7.64 -18.89
CA ASP A 424 2.05 -7.63 -20.17
C ASP A 424 2.76 -6.78 -21.22
N ASN A 425 3.49 -5.73 -20.81
CA ASN A 425 4.15 -4.81 -21.73
C ASN A 425 5.65 -5.05 -21.94
N SER A 426 6.29 -5.92 -21.15
CA SER A 426 7.73 -6.15 -21.22
C SER A 426 8.08 -7.63 -21.35
N PRO A 427 8.80 -8.02 -22.42
CA PRO A 427 9.33 -9.37 -22.57
C PRO A 427 10.24 -9.82 -21.41
N VAL A 428 10.87 -8.86 -20.71
CA VAL A 428 11.73 -9.11 -19.55
C VAL A 428 10.90 -9.63 -18.38
N PHE A 429 9.74 -9.02 -18.12
CA PHE A 429 8.87 -9.39 -17.02
C PHE A 429 7.87 -10.51 -17.39
N ALA A 430 7.54 -10.69 -18.67
CA ALA A 430 6.64 -11.75 -19.12
C ALA A 430 7.10 -13.17 -18.66
N ARG A 431 8.41 -13.41 -18.62
CA ARG A 431 9.00 -14.71 -18.26
C ARG A 431 9.28 -14.89 -16.78
N THR A 432 9.02 -13.89 -15.94
CA THR A 432 9.38 -13.99 -14.53
C THR A 432 8.39 -14.86 -13.76
N SER A 433 8.94 -15.79 -12.97
CA SER A 433 8.22 -16.56 -11.96
C SER A 433 7.74 -15.67 -10.81
N TRP A 434 7.16 -16.25 -9.75
CA TRP A 434 6.79 -15.52 -8.53
C TRP A 434 7.94 -14.68 -7.94
N ARG A 435 9.21 -15.12 -8.11
CA ARG A 435 10.40 -14.35 -7.69
C ARG A 435 10.53 -13.01 -8.43
N GLY A 436 9.89 -12.88 -9.59
CA GLY A 436 9.82 -11.67 -10.37
C GLY A 436 9.16 -10.52 -9.64
N PHE A 437 8.13 -10.78 -8.84
CA PHE A 437 7.48 -9.72 -8.08
C PHE A 437 8.38 -9.16 -6.98
N LYS A 438 9.15 -10.03 -6.29
CA LYS A 438 10.17 -9.59 -5.34
C LYS A 438 11.20 -8.69 -6.01
N ALA A 439 11.76 -9.14 -7.13
CA ALA A 439 12.77 -8.38 -7.87
C ALA A 439 12.21 -7.04 -8.37
N TYR A 440 10.94 -7.03 -8.81
CA TYR A 440 10.25 -5.80 -9.18
C TYR A 440 10.08 -4.85 -8.00
N LEU A 441 9.66 -5.36 -6.83
CA LEU A 441 9.53 -4.57 -5.60
C LEU A 441 10.89 -4.02 -5.13
N GLU A 442 11.95 -4.82 -5.24
CA GLU A 442 13.34 -4.40 -4.95
C GLU A 442 13.76 -3.26 -5.88
N ALA A 443 13.63 -3.45 -7.20
CA ALA A 443 13.97 -2.44 -8.20
C ALA A 443 13.13 -1.15 -8.04
N LEU A 444 11.84 -1.28 -7.73
CA LEU A 444 10.96 -0.14 -7.46
C LEU A 444 11.41 0.62 -6.22
N THR A 445 11.72 -0.09 -5.13
CA THR A 445 12.18 0.52 -3.89
C THR A 445 13.51 1.23 -4.11
N GLU A 446 14.44 0.61 -4.84
CA GLU A 446 15.72 1.22 -5.20
C GLU A 446 15.53 2.46 -6.09
N ALA A 447 14.75 2.37 -7.17
CA ALA A 447 14.51 3.50 -8.07
C ALA A 447 13.91 4.71 -7.35
N LEU A 448 12.88 4.49 -6.53
CA LEU A 448 12.20 5.56 -5.81
C LEU A 448 13.02 6.15 -4.66
N THR A 449 14.04 5.45 -4.17
CA THR A 449 14.95 5.95 -3.12
C THR A 449 16.29 6.46 -3.66
N SER A 450 16.68 6.10 -4.88
CA SER A 450 17.96 6.50 -5.49
C SER A 450 18.01 7.97 -5.88
N ASP A 451 16.89 8.58 -6.26
CA ASP A 451 16.83 10.02 -6.53
C ASP A 451 16.86 10.88 -5.24
N ALA A 452 16.92 10.29 -4.04
CA ALA A 452 16.86 11.00 -2.75
C ALA A 452 18.22 11.63 -2.36
N SER A 453 19.17 11.69 -3.28
CA SER A 453 20.44 12.37 -3.05
C SER A 453 20.34 13.85 -3.45
N PRO A 454 20.08 14.72 -2.47
CA PRO A 454 20.96 15.88 -2.33
C PRO A 454 21.47 16.04 -0.89
N ALA A 455 22.79 15.93 -0.76
CA ALA A 455 23.60 16.59 0.26
C ALA A 455 23.25 16.37 1.76
N ARG A 456 23.50 15.16 2.30
CA ARG A 456 24.16 15.05 3.62
C ARG A 456 24.75 13.66 3.86
N ALA A 457 26.08 13.66 4.00
CA ALA A 457 26.97 12.57 4.40
C ALA A 457 26.73 11.23 3.70
N GLN A 458 27.64 10.89 2.77
CA GLN A 458 27.84 9.50 2.37
C GLN A 458 27.77 8.61 3.62
N PRO A 459 27.08 7.46 3.58
CA PRO A 459 27.27 6.45 4.59
C PRO A 459 28.79 6.24 4.62
N ILE A 460 29.40 6.38 5.80
CA ILE A 460 30.74 5.84 5.96
C ILE A 460 30.53 4.35 5.72
N LEU A 461 30.75 3.90 4.49
CA LEU A 461 31.12 2.53 4.23
C LEU A 461 32.25 2.32 5.21
N HIS A 462 31.99 1.50 6.23
CA HIS A 462 33.04 0.88 6.98
C HIS A 462 33.75 -0.01 5.96
N GLU A 463 34.61 0.62 5.15
CA GLU A 463 35.66 -0.08 4.44
C GLU A 463 36.34 -0.93 5.50
N ALA A 464 36.45 -2.22 5.18
CA ALA A 464 37.07 -3.20 6.04
C ALA A 464 38.37 -2.60 6.58
N ARG A 465 38.46 -2.50 7.92
CA ARG A 465 39.62 -1.94 8.62
C ARG A 465 40.90 -2.53 8.01
N PRO A 466 41.75 -1.73 7.33
CA PRO A 466 43.07 -2.20 6.97
C PRO A 466 43.87 -2.26 8.27
N GLY A 467 44.24 -3.47 8.69
CA GLY A 467 45.18 -3.66 9.79
C GLY A 467 46.48 -2.88 9.53
N ASN A 468 47.01 -2.25 10.59
CA ASN A 468 48.35 -1.65 10.68
C ASN A 468 48.72 -0.60 9.61
N GLN A 469 47.86 0.37 9.32
CA GLN A 469 48.31 1.58 8.62
C GLN A 469 48.83 2.63 9.60
N HIS A 470 50.04 3.15 9.35
CA HIS A 470 50.63 4.25 10.13
C HIS A 470 49.77 5.52 9.99
N HIS A 471 49.04 5.90 11.04
CA HIS A 471 48.29 7.15 11.05
C HIS A 471 49.26 8.33 10.97
N THR A 472 49.24 9.04 9.85
CA THR A 472 50.00 10.27 9.62
C THR A 472 49.07 11.44 9.37
N LEU A 473 49.56 12.66 9.58
CA LEU A 473 48.79 13.88 9.34
C LEU A 473 49.08 14.44 7.96
N HIS A 474 48.07 15.06 7.37
CA HIS A 474 48.22 15.98 6.25
C HIS A 474 47.47 17.28 6.57
N LYS A 475 47.89 18.37 5.96
CA LYS A 475 47.18 19.64 6.02
C LYS A 475 45.95 19.52 5.12
N ARG A 476 44.80 20.03 5.57
CA ARG A 476 43.59 20.06 4.77
C ARG A 476 43.74 21.02 3.59
N ASP A 477 43.22 20.62 2.44
CA ASP A 477 43.25 21.44 1.21
C ASP A 477 42.39 22.72 1.35
N ASP A 478 41.29 22.63 2.10
CA ASP A 478 40.39 23.77 2.36
C ASP A 478 40.94 24.78 3.37
N GLN A 479 42.07 24.47 4.03
CA GLN A 479 42.68 25.25 5.12
C GLN A 479 41.72 25.67 6.26
N LYS A 480 40.55 25.04 6.36
CA LYS A 480 39.55 25.37 7.39
C LYS A 480 39.92 24.73 8.71
N TYR A 481 39.78 25.50 9.78
CA TYR A 481 40.00 25.06 11.15
C TYR A 481 38.82 24.22 11.65
N LYS A 482 39.07 22.96 12.04
CA LYS A 482 38.06 22.07 12.64
C LYS A 482 38.48 21.60 14.03
N VAL A 483 37.51 21.31 14.89
CA VAL A 483 37.74 20.87 16.27
C VAL A 483 38.53 19.56 16.30
N CYS A 484 39.62 19.51 17.07
CA CYS A 484 40.43 18.31 17.23
C CYS A 484 39.65 17.21 17.97
N ARG A 485 39.56 16.01 17.38
CA ARG A 485 38.84 14.86 17.94
C ARG A 485 39.40 14.41 19.30
N GLU A 486 40.73 14.33 19.43
CA GLU A 486 41.36 13.89 20.68
C GLU A 486 41.10 14.85 21.83
N CYS A 487 41.17 16.16 21.59
CA CYS A 487 40.85 17.16 22.61
C CYS A 487 39.38 17.09 23.03
N LYS A 488 38.48 16.81 22.09
CA LYS A 488 37.05 16.62 22.37
C LYS A 488 36.81 15.36 23.21
N GLU A 489 37.43 14.23 22.86
CA GLU A 489 37.29 12.97 23.59
C GLU A 489 37.97 12.99 24.97
N GLN A 490 38.98 13.85 25.18
CA GLN A 490 39.61 14.10 26.49
C GLN A 490 38.82 15.08 27.37
N GLY A 491 37.64 15.54 26.93
CA GLY A 491 36.79 16.43 27.73
C GLY A 491 37.37 17.84 27.93
N ALA A 492 38.22 18.33 27.02
CA ALA A 492 38.75 19.68 27.13
C ALA A 492 37.61 20.71 27.08
N ALA A 493 37.51 21.58 28.09
CA ALA A 493 36.45 22.58 28.22
C ALA A 493 36.29 23.51 27.00
N ARG A 494 37.37 23.72 26.23
CA ARG A 494 37.36 24.39 24.93
C ARG A 494 38.31 23.65 23.97
N PRO A 495 37.83 22.67 23.17
CA PRO A 495 38.70 21.92 22.29
C PRO A 495 39.16 22.81 21.14
N LYS A 496 40.48 23.07 21.10
CA LYS A 496 41.08 23.95 20.07
C LYS A 496 40.93 23.33 18.68
N THR A 497 40.87 24.18 17.67
CA THR A 497 40.75 23.77 16.27
C THR A 497 42.11 23.49 15.63
N THR A 498 42.11 22.73 14.53
CA THR A 498 43.29 22.31 13.77
C THR A 498 42.99 22.33 12.28
N ILE A 499 44.02 22.56 11.47
CA ILE A 499 43.99 22.42 10.00
C ILE A 499 44.56 21.08 9.53
N TYR A 500 45.00 20.23 10.45
CA TYR A 500 45.57 18.92 10.17
C TYR A 500 44.54 17.81 10.33
N MET A 501 44.61 16.81 9.46
CA MET A 501 43.71 15.66 9.41
C MET A 501 44.49 14.35 9.32
N CYS A 502 44.01 13.32 10.02
CA CYS A 502 44.57 11.97 9.88
C CYS A 502 44.28 11.45 8.47
N ARG A 503 45.30 10.97 7.75
CA ARG A 503 45.15 10.40 6.40
C ARG A 503 44.26 9.15 6.37
N VAL A 504 44.30 8.36 7.44
CA VAL A 504 43.60 7.07 7.52
C VAL A 504 42.17 7.24 8.04
N CYS A 505 42.00 8.03 9.11
CA CYS A 505 40.69 8.19 9.76
C CYS A 505 39.87 9.37 9.24
N SER A 506 40.46 10.24 8.42
CA SER A 506 39.82 11.47 7.92
C SER A 506 39.21 12.36 9.01
N VAL A 507 39.79 12.34 10.21
CA VAL A 507 39.36 13.16 11.36
C VAL A 507 40.37 14.28 11.69
N PRO A 508 39.91 15.46 12.14
CA PRO A 508 40.80 16.56 12.51
C PRO A 508 41.59 16.23 13.79
N ILE A 509 42.91 16.32 13.73
CA ILE A 509 43.82 15.97 14.85
C ILE A 509 44.94 17.02 14.91
N HIS A 510 45.27 17.53 16.10
CA HIS A 510 46.47 18.37 16.26
C HIS A 510 47.73 17.54 16.09
N VAL A 511 48.82 18.15 15.61
CA VAL A 511 50.13 17.49 15.53
C VAL A 511 50.55 16.87 16.88
N LYS A 512 50.38 17.62 17.98
CA LYS A 512 50.65 17.12 19.34
C LYS A 512 49.73 15.99 19.82
N CYS A 513 48.55 15.83 19.21
CA CYS A 513 47.56 14.82 19.59
C CYS A 513 47.71 13.53 18.77
N LEU A 514 48.59 13.49 17.77
CA LEU A 514 48.76 12.34 16.87
C LEU A 514 49.15 11.05 17.61
N GLN A 515 50.07 11.12 18.57
CA GLN A 515 50.48 9.93 19.34
C GLN A 515 49.33 9.36 20.19
N ALA A 516 48.53 10.22 20.82
CA ALA A 516 47.36 9.79 21.58
C ALA A 516 46.32 9.11 20.66
N HIS A 517 46.11 9.70 19.48
CA HIS A 517 45.25 9.15 18.43
C HIS A 517 45.71 7.77 17.95
N GLN A 518 46.99 7.62 17.61
CA GLN A 518 47.60 6.35 17.21
C GLN A 518 47.41 5.28 18.28
N ARG A 519 47.68 5.61 19.55
CA ARG A 519 47.50 4.68 20.68
C ARG A 519 46.03 4.27 20.87
N ARG A 520 45.08 5.18 20.63
CA ARG A 520 43.65 4.88 20.70
C ARG A 520 43.21 3.96 19.56
N MET A 521 43.70 4.20 18.35
CA MET A 521 43.38 3.37 17.18
C MET A 521 44.02 1.98 17.23
N LEU A 522 45.15 1.81 17.92
CA LEU A 522 45.75 0.49 18.19
C LEU A 522 45.00 -0.33 19.25
N ARG A 523 44.15 0.29 20.08
CA ARG A 523 43.38 -0.38 21.14
C ARG A 523 41.97 -0.81 20.70
N HIS A 524 41.52 -0.40 19.51
CA HIS A 524 40.17 -0.62 18.99
C HIS A 524 40.17 -1.48 17.76
#